data_AF-A0A7Y8G0Q2-F1
#
_entry.id   AF-A0A7Y8G0Q2-F1
#
_cell.length_a   1.000
_cell.length_b   1.000
_cell.length_c   1.000
_cell.angle_alpha   90.00
_cell.angle_beta   90.00
_cell.angle_gamma   90.00
#
_symmetry.space_group_name_H-M   'P 1'
#
loop_
_entity.id
_entity.type
_entity.pdbx_description
1 polymer ?
#
loop_
_entity_poly.entity_id
_entity_poly.type
_entity_poly.pdbx_seq_one_letter_code
_entity_poly.pdbx_strand_id
1 'polypeptide(L)' 'MATTMYFEETIKDQGNRTSMDVEIGRSSFYPEDSIYINVDGKLVIMDRATAKRFVEAVVSVGFYHGFTE' A
#
# COMPACT_ATOMS: atom_id res chain seq x y z
N MET A 1 10.00 16.99 -0.96
CA MET A 1 9.14 15.79 -1.05
C MET A 1 10.06 14.60 -1.24
N ALA A 2 10.11 13.69 -0.27
CA ALA A 2 10.82 12.43 -0.41
C ALA A 2 9.80 11.30 -0.31
N THR A 3 9.72 10.49 -1.37
CA THR A 3 9.03 9.20 -1.32
C THR A 3 10.07 8.11 -1.16
N THR A 4 9.72 7.09 -0.38
CA THR A 4 10.49 5.84 -0.30
C THR A 4 9.54 4.73 -0.69
N MET A 5 9.78 4.11 -1.85
CA MET A 5 8.97 3.03 -2.39
C MET A 5 9.35 1.73 -1.70
N TYR A 6 8.36 0.93 -1.29
CA TYR A 6 8.57 -0.37 -0.67
C TYR A 6 7.96 -1.52 -1.47
N PHE A 7 6.98 -1.23 -2.32
CA PHE A 7 6.34 -2.19 -3.21
C PHE A 7 6.00 -1.49 -4.52
N GLU A 8 6.33 -2.10 -5.65
CA GLU A 8 5.97 -1.64 -6.99
C GLU A 8 5.85 -2.87 -7.90
N GLU A 9 4.63 -3.23 -8.28
CA GLU A 9 4.37 -4.39 -9.13
C GLU A 9 3.02 -4.29 -9.85
N THR A 10 2.94 -4.90 -11.03
CA THR A 10 1.66 -5.26 -11.65
C THR A 10 1.11 -6.51 -10.97
N ILE A 11 0.15 -6.32 -10.06
CA ILE A 11 -0.55 -7.43 -9.40
C ILE A 11 -1.48 -8.09 -10.42
N LYS A 12 -1.46 -9.42 -10.49
CA LYS A 12 -2.38 -10.24 -11.29
C LYS A 12 -3.22 -11.10 -10.35
N ASP A 13 -4.49 -11.28 -10.68
CA ASP A 13 -5.34 -12.23 -9.95
C ASP A 13 -4.88 -13.68 -10.20
N GLN A 14 -5.27 -14.59 -9.32
CA GLN A 14 -4.91 -16.01 -9.43
C GLN A 14 -5.44 -16.67 -10.71
N GLY A 15 -6.50 -16.12 -11.29
CA GLY A 15 -7.08 -16.56 -12.56
C GLY A 15 -6.44 -15.95 -13.81
N ASN A 16 -5.52 -14.99 -13.65
CA ASN A 16 -4.88 -14.26 -14.74
C ASN A 16 -5.88 -13.51 -15.65
N ARG A 17 -7.00 -13.06 -15.09
CA ARG A 17 -8.11 -12.35 -15.76
C ARG A 17 -8.06 -10.84 -15.54
N THR A 18 -7.52 -10.40 -14.41
CA THR A 18 -7.48 -8.99 -14.04
C THR A 18 -6.12 -8.63 -13.48
N SER A 19 -5.69 -7.40 -13.73
CA SER A 19 -4.44 -6.86 -13.20
C SER A 19 -4.60 -5.40 -12.84
N MET A 20 -3.73 -4.92 -11.95
CA MET A 20 -3.60 -3.51 -11.61
C MET A 20 -2.14 -3.19 -11.28
N ASP A 21 -1.69 -2.00 -11.63
CA ASP A 21 -0.37 -1.50 -11.25
C ASP A 21 -0.47 -0.88 -9.87
N VAL A 22 0.33 -1.38 -8.93
CA VAL A 22 0.30 -0.95 -7.53
C VAL A 22 1.69 -0.52 -7.07
N GLU A 23 1.75 0.69 -6.51
CA GLU A 23 2.91 1.23 -5.81
C GLU A 23 2.52 1.58 -4.36
N ILE A 24 3.32 1.16 -3.39
CA ILE A 24 3.12 1.49 -1.98
C ILE A 24 4.43 1.99 -1.40
N GLY A 25 4.36 3.07 -0.62
CA GLY A 25 5.51 3.53 0.12
C GLY A 25 5.20 4.57 1.18
N ARG A 26 6.26 5.22 1.67
CA ARG A 26 6.17 6.36 2.60
C ARG A 26 6.38 7.66 1.84
N SER A 27 5.60 8.69 2.18
CA SER A 27 5.74 10.05 1.64
C SER A 27 5.85 11.09 2.76
N SER A 28 6.75 12.06 2.57
CA SER A 28 6.89 13.28 3.40
C SER A 28 6.32 14.54 2.74
N PHE A 29 5.32 14.38 1.88
CA PHE A 29 4.70 15.52 1.17
C PHE A 29 3.93 16.45 2.11
N TYR A 30 3.26 15.89 3.13
CA TYR A 30 2.51 16.63 4.14
C TYR A 30 3.33 16.82 5.43
N PRO A 31 2.89 17.69 6.37
CA PRO A 31 3.62 17.92 7.63
C PRO A 31 3.86 16.66 8.45
N GLU A 32 2.94 15.70 8.38
CA GLU A 32 3.11 14.38 8.98
C GLU A 32 3.37 13.35 7.90
N ASP A 33 4.47 12.62 8.05
CA ASP A 33 4.81 11.52 7.17
C ASP A 33 3.77 10.40 7.25
N SER A 34 3.41 9.85 6.10
CA SER A 34 2.41 8.79 6.04
C SER A 34 2.65 7.86 4.86
N ILE A 35 1.76 6.88 4.74
CA ILE A 35 1.74 5.92 3.65
C ILE A 35 1.08 6.55 2.43
N TYR A 36 1.67 6.36 1.26
CA TYR A 36 0.98 6.57 0.00
C TYR A 36 0.73 5.24 -0.69
N ILE A 37 -0.32 5.23 -1.49
CA ILE A 37 -0.66 4.14 -2.40
C ILE A 37 -1.01 4.75 -3.75
N ASN A 38 -0.49 4.14 -4.81
CA ASN A 38 -0.86 4.43 -6.18
C ASN A 38 -1.46 3.15 -6.78
N VAL A 39 -2.69 3.23 -7.30
CA VAL A 39 -3.33 2.12 -8.01
C VAL A 39 -3.76 2.63 -9.38
N ASP A 40 -3.22 2.05 -10.45
CA ASP A 40 -3.49 2.43 -11.85
C ASP A 40 -3.37 3.95 -12.08
N GLY A 41 -2.32 4.56 -11.51
CA GLY A 41 -2.04 6.00 -11.62
C GLY A 41 -2.84 6.89 -10.66
N LYS A 42 -3.75 6.33 -9.83
CA LYS A 42 -4.48 7.07 -8.81
C LYS A 42 -3.72 7.06 -7.50
N LEU A 43 -3.08 8.19 -7.20
CA LEU A 43 -2.30 8.40 -5.99
C LEU A 43 -3.16 8.92 -4.82
N VAL A 44 -3.01 8.29 -3.66
CA VAL A 44 -3.51 8.77 -2.37
C VAL A 44 -2.38 8.75 -1.36
N ILE A 45 -2.21 9.85 -0.62
CA ILE A 45 -1.38 9.88 0.60
C ILE A 45 -2.35 9.88 1.79
N MET A 46 -2.35 8.81 2.57
CA MET A 46 -3.35 8.60 3.62
C MET A 46 -3.09 9.52 4.81
N ASP A 47 -4.16 9.98 5.48
CA ASP A 47 -4.01 10.52 6.83
C ASP A 47 -3.54 9.43 7.80
N ARG A 48 -2.87 9.82 8.90
CA ARG A 48 -2.26 8.89 9.85
C ARG A 48 -3.24 7.90 10.48
N ALA A 49 -4.48 8.33 10.76
CA ALA A 49 -5.46 7.47 11.40
C ALA A 49 -5.94 6.37 10.43
N THR A 50 -6.17 6.73 9.17
CA THR A 50 -6.50 5.77 8.11
C THR A 50 -5.31 4.86 7.78
N ALA A 51 -4.09 5.40 7.68
CA ALA A 51 -2.88 4.62 7.44
C ALA A 51 -2.68 3.52 8.50
N LYS A 52 -2.90 3.84 9.79
CA LYS A 52 -2.84 2.87 10.88
C LYS A 52 -3.84 1.71 10.69
N ARG A 53 -5.13 2.03 10.47
CA ARG A 53 -6.17 1.01 10.28
C ARG A 53 -5.93 0.17 9.02
N PHE A 54 -5.42 0.78 7.95
CA PHE A 54 -5.06 0.09 6.72
C PHE A 54 -3.95 -0.94 6.97
N VAL A 55 -2.86 -0.55 7.64
CA VAL A 55 -1.76 -1.47 7.98
C VAL A 55 -2.24 -2.59 8.89
N GLU A 56 -3.03 -2.29 9.93
CA GLU A 56 -3.59 -3.31 10.81
C GLU A 56 -4.42 -4.36 10.04
N ALA A 57 -5.22 -3.93 9.06
CA ALA A 57 -6.00 -4.83 8.22
C ALA A 57 -5.11 -5.71 7.32
N VAL A 58 -4.12 -5.12 6.64
CA VAL A 58 -3.20 -5.85 5.75
C VAL A 58 -2.39 -6.88 6.55
N VAL A 59 -1.82 -6.47 7.69
CA VAL A 59 -1.05 -7.34 8.58
C VAL A 59 -1.93 -8.48 9.11
N SER A 60 -3.17 -8.20 9.53
CA SER A 60 -4.09 -9.25 10.01
C SER A 60 -4.39 -10.32 8.95
N VAL A 61 -4.58 -9.92 7.69
CA VAL A 61 -4.78 -10.86 6.56
C VAL A 61 -3.49 -11.65 6.29
N GLY A 62 -2.33 -10.98 6.34
CA GLY A 62 -1.04 -11.64 6.20
C GLY A 62 -0.81 -12.70 7.28
N PHE A 63 -1.14 -12.38 8.53
CA PHE A 63 -1.08 -13.31 9.66
C PHE A 63 -1.98 -14.52 9.47
N TYR A 64 -3.24 -14.29 9.05
CA TYR A 64 -4.19 -15.37 8.79
C TYR A 64 -3.67 -16.38 7.76
N HIS A 65 -2.95 -15.91 6.73
CA HIS A 65 -2.36 -16.77 5.70
C HIS A 65 -0.95 -17.28 6.03
N GLY A 66 -0.33 -16.84 7.13
CA GLY A 66 1.05 -17.19 7.48
C GLY A 66 2.10 -16.55 6.56
N PHE A 67 1.78 -15.39 5.95
CA PHE A 67 2.72 -14.65 5.09
C PHE A 67 3.64 -13.72 5.89
N THR A 68 3.31 -13.46 7.15
CA THR A 68 4.07 -12.63 8.09
C THR A 68 3.97 -13.23 9.49
N GLU A 69 4.94 -12.88 10.35
CA GLU A 69 5.14 -13.38 11.72
C GLU A 69 5.01 -12.26 12.75
#